data_AF-A0A024LT43-F1
#
_entry.id   AF-A0A024LT43-F1
#
_cell.length_a   1.000
_cell.length_b   1.000
_cell.length_c   1.000
_cell.angle_alpha   90.00
_cell.angle_beta   90.00
_cell.angle_gamma   90.00
#
_symmetry.space_group_name_H-M   'P 1'
#
loop_
_entity.id
_entity.type
_entity.pdbx_description
1 polymer ?
#
loop_
_entity_poly.entity_id
_entity_poly.type
_entity_poly.pdbx_seq_one_letter_code
_entity_poly.pdbx_strand_id
1 'polypeptide(L)' 'MNDCGEKNLTDPSALGDNLFGVNSEIVLKLRQFYMGIQEEAIPVRFLELLERLDQAERASLNSAEEV' A
#
# COMPACT_ATOMS: atom_id res chain seq x y z
N MET A 1 25.97 7.71 28.79
CA MET A 1 24.90 8.52 28.18
C MET A 1 24.71 8.01 26.76
N ASN A 2 23.68 7.21 26.53
CA ASN A 2 23.27 6.87 25.17
C ASN A 2 22.40 8.02 24.71
N ASP A 3 22.94 8.87 23.84
CA ASP A 3 22.18 9.93 23.22
C ASP A 3 21.35 9.31 22.08
N CYS A 4 20.06 9.10 22.36
CA CYS A 4 19.07 8.75 21.36
C CYS A 4 18.73 10.03 20.60
N GLY A 5 19.60 10.37 19.63
CA GLY A 5 19.41 11.48 18.72
C GLY A 5 18.63 11.05 17.48
N GLU A 6 17.37 11.47 17.44
CA GLU A 6 16.70 11.96 16.23
C GLU A 6 16.16 10.92 15.23
N LYS A 7 14.91 10.55 15.50
CA LYS A 7 13.81 10.31 14.56
C LYS A 7 13.75 11.30 13.37
N ASN A 8 14.69 11.25 12.44
CA ASN A 8 14.44 11.79 11.11
C ASN A 8 13.85 10.66 10.26
N LEU A 9 12.53 10.71 10.20
CA LEU A 9 11.67 10.24 9.12
C LEU A 9 12.50 9.68 7.95
N THR A 10 12.53 8.36 7.79
CA THR A 10 13.04 7.71 6.58
C THR A 10 12.25 8.29 5.41
N ASP A 11 12.75 9.37 4.82
CA ASP A 11 12.24 9.90 3.57
C ASP A 11 12.60 8.83 2.53
N PRO A 12 11.62 8.05 2.01
CA PRO A 12 11.92 6.98 1.06
C PRO A 12 12.54 7.53 -0.24
N SER A 13 12.50 8.85 -0.42
CA SER A 13 13.09 9.60 -1.52
C SER A 13 14.63 9.51 -1.52
N ALA A 14 15.29 9.69 -0.36
CA ALA A 14 16.76 9.68 -0.28
C ALA A 14 17.37 8.26 -0.42
N LEU A 15 16.61 7.23 -0.03
CA LEU A 15 16.97 5.83 -0.28
C LEU A 15 16.78 5.46 -1.77
N GLY A 16 15.78 6.07 -2.42
CA GLY A 16 15.45 5.85 -3.82
C GLY A 16 16.51 6.39 -4.79
N ASP A 17 17.08 7.56 -4.54
CA ASP A 17 18.02 8.19 -5.48
C ASP A 17 19.29 7.36 -5.72
N ASN A 18 19.82 6.73 -4.67
CA ASN A 18 20.97 5.82 -4.79
C ASN A 18 20.59 4.44 -5.38
N LEU A 19 19.33 4.01 -5.22
CA LEU A 19 18.84 2.71 -5.69
C LEU A 19 18.44 2.73 -7.18
N PHE A 20 17.88 3.85 -7.64
CA PHE A 20 17.39 4.02 -9.01
C PHE A 20 18.39 4.75 -9.92
N GLY A 21 19.43 5.39 -9.34
CA GLY A 21 20.55 5.98 -10.06
C GLY A 21 20.09 6.97 -11.13
N VAL A 22 20.48 6.73 -12.39
CA VAL A 22 20.06 7.56 -13.54
C VAL A 22 18.55 7.61 -13.78
N ASN A 23 17.79 6.67 -13.20
CA ASN A 23 16.33 6.61 -13.33
C ASN A 23 15.60 7.27 -12.14
N SER A 24 16.30 7.90 -11.19
CA SER A 24 15.68 8.54 -10.02
C SER A 24 14.56 9.52 -10.41
N GLU A 25 14.83 10.40 -11.38
CA GLU A 25 13.87 11.36 -11.95
C GLU A 25 12.63 10.68 -12.56
N ILE A 26 12.82 9.53 -13.23
CA ILE A 26 11.73 8.77 -13.82
C ILE A 26 10.85 8.16 -12.72
N VAL A 27 11.46 7.60 -11.68
CA VAL A 27 10.75 7.04 -10.53
C VAL A 27 9.97 8.12 -9.77
N LEU A 28 10.56 9.31 -9.60
CA LEU A 28 9.89 10.45 -8.97
C LEU A 28 8.65 10.88 -9.77
N LYS A 29 8.76 11.00 -11.10
CA LYS A 29 7.62 11.35 -11.96
C LYS A 29 6.54 10.28 -11.96
N LEU A 30 6.91 9.00 -11.98
CA LEU A 30 5.94 7.90 -11.87
C LEU A 30 5.21 7.93 -10.54
N ARG A 31 5.92 8.16 -9.43
CA ARG A 31 5.30 8.31 -8.11
C ARG A 31 4.30 9.46 -8.11
N GLN A 32 4.70 10.64 -8.59
CA GLN A 32 3.82 11.81 -8.68
C GLN A 32 2.57 11.53 -9.53
N PHE A 33 2.75 10.86 -10.69
CA PHE A 33 1.66 10.48 -11.58
C PHE A 33 0.66 9.52 -10.90
N TYR A 34 1.15 8.44 -10.29
CA TYR A 34 0.27 7.48 -9.61
C TYR A 34 -0.40 8.05 -8.37
N MET A 35 0.28 8.93 -7.62
CA MET A 35 -0.34 9.63 -6.49
C MET A 35 -1.45 10.58 -6.93
N GLY A 36 -1.28 11.28 -8.06
CA GLY A 36 -2.35 12.12 -8.62
C GLY A 36 -3.56 11.32 -9.12
N ILE A 37 -3.35 10.08 -9.58
CA ILE A 37 -4.43 9.19 -10.02
C ILE A 37 -5.15 8.53 -8.83
N GLN A 38 -4.46 8.34 -7.71
CA GLN A 38 -5.04 7.73 -6.50
C GLN A 38 -6.14 8.57 -5.83
N GLU A 39 -6.39 9.80 -6.25
CA GLU A 39 -7.52 10.63 -5.76
C GLU A 39 -8.89 10.13 -6.25
N GLU A 40 -8.95 9.19 -7.19
CA GLU A 40 -10.21 8.55 -7.57
C GLU A 40 -10.73 7.64 -6.45
N ALA A 41 -11.99 7.86 -6.02
CA ALA A 41 -12.64 7.03 -5.02
C ALA A 41 -12.56 5.54 -5.42
N ILE A 42 -12.26 4.67 -4.45
CA ILE A 42 -12.15 3.22 -4.68
C ILE A 42 -13.39 2.75 -5.45
N PRO A 43 -13.22 2.17 -6.67
CA PRO A 43 -14.34 1.71 -7.45
C PRO A 43 -15.25 0.77 -6.65
N VAL A 44 -16.57 0.98 -6.73
CA VAL A 44 -17.61 0.21 -6.00
C VAL A 44 -17.44 -1.30 -6.18
N ARG A 45 -17.00 -1.74 -7.36
CA ARG A 45 -16.69 -3.15 -7.66
C ARG A 45 -15.68 -3.78 -6.70
N PHE A 46 -14.70 -3.02 -6.19
CA PHE A 46 -13.76 -3.56 -5.20
C PHE A 46 -14.43 -3.75 -3.85
N LEU A 47 -15.35 -2.87 -3.45
CA LEU A 47 -16.14 -3.03 -2.23
C LEU A 47 -17.06 -4.25 -2.32
N GLU A 48 -17.77 -4.43 -3.45
CA GLU A 48 -18.60 -5.61 -3.70
C GLU A 48 -17.79 -6.91 -3.66
N LEU A 49 -16.57 -6.89 -4.20
CA LEU A 49 -15.69 -8.06 -4.17
C LEU A 49 -15.24 -8.38 -2.75
N LEU A 50 -14.91 -7.37 -1.95
CA LEU A 50 -14.55 -7.54 -0.54
C LEU A 50 -15.72 -8.07 0.28
N GLU A 51 -16.95 -7.61 0.04
CA GLU A 51 -18.15 -8.11 0.70
C GLU A 51 -18.42 -9.58 0.34
N ARG A 52 -18.28 -9.94 -0.94
CA ARG A 52 -18.39 -11.34 -1.39
C ARG A 52 -17.31 -12.24 -0.78
N LEU A 53 -16.11 -11.72 -0.59
CA LEU A 53 -15.01 -12.45 0.06
C LEU A 53 -15.35 -12.75 1.52
N ASP A 54 -15.83 -11.75 2.28
CA ASP A 54 -16.25 -11.90 3.68
C ASP A 54 -17.42 -12.90 3.81
N GLN A 55 -18.40 -12.85 2.91
CA GLN A 55 -19.49 -13.83 2.88
C GLN A 55 -18.99 -15.26 2.63
N ALA A 56 -18.05 -15.44 1.69
CA ALA A 56 -17.48 -16.74 1.39
C ALA A 56 -16.63 -17.27 2.55
N GLU A 57 -15.85 -16.42 3.21
CA GLU A 57 -15.04 -16.77 4.38
C GLU A 57 -15.94 -17.23 5.54
N ARG A 58 -17.01 -16.49 5.84
CA ARG A 58 -17.99 -16.89 6.87
C ARG A 58 -18.72 -18.17 6.51
N ALA A 59 -19.13 -18.34 5.26
CA ALA A 59 -19.77 -19.58 4.82
C ALA A 59 -18.83 -20.78 4.96
N SER A 60 -17.55 -20.61 4.62
CA SER A 60 -16.52 -21.63 4.82
C SER A 60 -16.29 -21.95 6.29
N LEU A 61 -16.16 -20.92 7.14
CA LEU A 61 -15.98 -21.09 8.59
C LEU A 61 -17.16 -21.80 9.23
N ASN A 62 -18.39 -21.37 8.92
CA ASN A 62 -19.61 -22.00 9.42
C ASN A 62 -19.74 -23.45 8.94
N SER A 63 -19.30 -23.75 7.70
CA SER A 63 -19.29 -25.12 7.18
C SER A 63 -18.21 -26.01 7.78
N ALA A 64 -17.15 -25.42 8.36
CA ALA A 64 -16.08 -26.14 9.05
C ALA A 64 -16.40 -26.36 10.53
N GLU A 65 -17.34 -25.60 11.10
CA GLU A 65 -17.80 -25.75 12.50
C GLU A 65 -18.92 -26.80 12.65
N GLU A 66 -19.59 -27.19 11.55
CA GLU A 66 -20.61 -28.26 11.51
C GLU A 66 -20.05 -29.67 11.23
N VAL A 67 -18.72 -29.89 11.34
CA VAL A 67 -18.07 -31.22 11.19
C VAL A 67 -17.36 -31.62 12.48
#